data_AF-G0HUW0-F1
#
_entry.id   AF-G0HUW0-F1
#
_cell.length_a   1.000
_cell.length_b   1.000
_cell.length_c   1.000
_cell.angle_alpha   90.00
_cell.angle_beta   90.00
_cell.angle_gamma   90.00
#
_symmetry.space_group_name_H-M   'P 1'
#
loop_
_entity.id
_entity.type
_entity.pdbx_description
1 polymer ?
#
loop_
_entity_poly.entity_id
_entity_poly.type
_entity_poly.pdbx_seq_one_letter_code
_entity_poly.pdbx_strand_id
1 'polypeptide(L)'
;MTRAVAAVVTLALVLAGCSGFVQQDSPETVTPAAVPTDGVGYPPGVSDEAVVPPVLASAHARTLATTNYTLVSRQRVTDSNGTVLRRSDHTRHVAANKTTYAGQFRQNGTELNTFTTRIDYWTNGSIVAARYDERSNGPQRVKWTVRDDGPVSDLSERRMIRGIGEAVDLSVADRSDGGVVLVGTRFTDPDRLSTPLFVSAPRNVSVRLRVSHDGTVSALRLAFDAERSDQQVRVTQYLRLRNVGSTTVTQPKWVTNTTQRSLQE
;
A
#
# COMPACT_ATOMS: atom_id res chain seq x y z
N MET A 1 -22.46 59.18 22.69
CA MET A 1 -22.50 60.65 22.69
C MET A 1 -21.05 61.12 22.61
N THR A 2 -20.56 61.51 21.42
CA THR A 2 -20.39 62.92 20.97
C THR A 2 -19.36 63.69 21.81
N ARG A 3 -18.13 63.89 21.29
CA ARG A 3 -17.66 65.00 20.40
C ARG A 3 -17.36 66.30 21.18
N ALA A 4 -16.34 67.12 20.89
CA ALA A 4 -15.16 66.98 19.99
C ALA A 4 -14.17 68.17 20.15
N VAL A 5 -12.88 67.95 19.80
CA VAL A 5 -11.93 68.85 19.09
C VAL A 5 -11.68 70.31 19.56
N ALA A 6 -10.40 70.66 19.82
CA ALA A 6 -9.64 71.85 19.33
C ALA A 6 -8.38 72.14 20.20
N ALA A 7 -7.30 72.82 19.76
CA ALA A 7 -6.65 72.93 18.44
C ALA A 7 -5.22 73.56 18.56
N VAL A 8 -4.25 73.01 17.81
CA VAL A 8 -3.08 73.61 17.10
C VAL A 8 -2.45 74.96 17.55
N VAL A 9 -1.10 74.97 17.71
CA VAL A 9 -0.09 75.95 17.15
C VAL A 9 1.31 75.56 17.70
N THR A 10 2.25 75.00 16.92
CA THR A 10 3.15 75.57 15.88
C THR A 10 4.37 76.34 16.42
N LEU A 11 5.57 75.76 16.30
CA LEU A 11 6.76 76.43 15.74
C LEU A 11 7.78 75.41 15.22
N ALA A 12 8.68 75.82 14.32
CA ALA A 12 9.63 74.97 13.62
C ALA A 12 11.09 75.38 13.87
N LEU A 13 12.03 74.46 13.63
CA LEU A 13 13.46 74.77 13.42
C LEU A 13 14.03 73.78 12.39
N VAL A 14 14.91 74.28 11.52
CA VAL A 14 15.40 73.56 10.33
C VAL A 14 16.92 73.43 10.38
N LEU A 15 17.42 72.19 10.34
CA LEU A 15 18.75 71.82 9.84
C LEU A 15 18.53 70.56 8.98
N ALA A 16 18.72 70.55 7.66
CA ALA A 16 19.89 70.88 6.82
C ALA A 16 20.88 69.70 6.69
N GLY A 17 21.11 69.27 5.43
CA GLY A 17 22.24 68.42 5.05
C GLY A 17 21.98 66.92 4.94
N CYS A 18 21.61 66.44 3.74
CA CYS A 18 22.50 65.67 2.83
C CYS A 18 21.73 64.68 1.95
N SER A 19 22.05 64.70 0.65
CA SER A 19 21.49 63.79 -0.36
C SER A 19 22.18 62.42 -0.33
N GLY A 20 21.45 61.37 0.01
CA GLY A 20 21.86 59.98 -0.16
C GLY A 20 20.95 59.26 -1.16
N PHE A 21 21.52 58.68 -2.22
CA PHE A 21 20.78 57.77 -3.10
C PHE A 21 20.49 56.48 -2.34
N VAL A 22 19.22 56.15 -2.14
CA VAL A 22 18.82 54.84 -1.61
C VAL A 22 18.64 53.87 -2.78
N GLN A 23 19.58 52.95 -2.91
CA GLN A 23 19.47 51.80 -3.80
C GLN A 23 18.21 51.01 -3.44
N GLN A 24 17.37 50.64 -4.42
CA GLN A 24 16.33 49.63 -4.19
C GLN A 24 16.99 48.26 -4.24
N ASP A 25 17.43 47.77 -3.08
CA ASP A 25 17.80 46.36 -2.95
C ASP A 25 16.55 45.50 -3.13
N SER A 26 16.57 44.66 -4.17
CA SER A 26 15.57 43.62 -4.36
C SER A 26 15.57 42.69 -3.13
N PRO A 27 14.40 42.34 -2.56
CA PRO A 27 14.36 41.41 -1.44
C PRO A 27 14.93 40.05 -1.89
N GLU A 28 16.08 39.67 -1.33
CA GLU A 28 16.67 38.35 -1.55
C GLU A 28 15.62 37.29 -1.20
N THR A 29 15.16 36.56 -2.20
CA THR A 29 14.25 35.44 -2.00
C THR A 29 15.08 34.27 -1.49
N VAL A 30 15.34 34.30 -0.18
CA VAL A 30 15.97 33.22 0.58
C VAL A 30 15.14 31.96 0.43
N THR A 31 15.47 31.13 -0.56
CA THR A 31 14.98 29.76 -0.67
C THR A 31 15.34 29.06 0.63
N PRO A 32 14.37 28.58 1.43
CA PRO A 32 14.68 27.93 2.70
C PRO A 32 15.58 26.73 2.43
N ALA A 33 16.72 26.67 3.13
CA ALA A 33 17.56 25.49 3.11
C ALA A 33 16.74 24.28 3.59
N ALA A 34 16.99 23.11 3.01
CA ALA A 34 16.29 21.90 3.40
C ALA A 34 16.51 21.63 4.90
N VAL A 35 15.43 21.66 5.68
CA VAL A 35 15.48 21.38 7.11
C VAL A 35 15.92 19.92 7.31
N PRO A 36 16.94 19.64 8.13
CA PRO A 36 17.37 18.26 8.36
C PRO A 36 16.24 17.42 8.97
N THR A 37 15.86 16.34 8.30
CA THR A 37 14.80 15.41 8.75
C THR A 37 15.23 14.49 9.91
N ASP A 38 16.41 14.75 10.47
CA ASP A 38 17.09 13.92 11.48
C ASP A 38 16.25 13.67 12.74
N GLY A 39 15.36 14.60 13.09
CA GLY A 39 14.44 14.47 14.24
C GLY A 39 13.24 13.52 14.03
N VAL A 40 12.90 13.13 12.80
CA VAL A 40 11.74 12.25 12.53
C VAL A 40 12.19 10.79 12.59
N GLY A 41 11.89 10.10 13.69
CA GLY A 41 12.37 8.73 13.95
C GLY A 41 12.00 7.72 12.86
N TYR A 42 12.88 6.76 12.60
CA TYR A 42 12.63 5.71 11.61
C TYR A 42 11.41 4.85 11.99
N PRO A 43 10.64 4.34 11.00
CA PRO A 43 9.55 3.40 11.27
C PRO A 43 10.05 2.13 11.96
N PRO A 44 9.21 1.44 12.77
CA PRO A 44 9.62 0.23 13.46
C PRO A 44 10.13 -0.85 12.49
N GLY A 45 11.37 -1.31 12.71
CA GLY A 45 12.04 -2.25 11.83
C GLY A 45 12.77 -1.60 10.64
N VAL A 46 13.03 -0.30 10.70
CA VAL A 46 13.92 0.43 9.81
C VAL A 46 14.92 1.22 10.66
N SER A 47 16.15 1.35 10.17
CA SER A 47 17.19 2.27 10.62
C SER A 47 17.89 2.83 9.36
N ASP A 48 18.92 3.66 9.53
CA ASP A 48 19.72 4.12 8.39
C ASP A 48 20.56 2.98 7.77
N GLU A 49 21.12 2.12 8.64
CA GLU A 49 22.04 1.04 8.29
C GLU A 49 21.31 -0.21 7.76
N ALA A 50 20.11 -0.50 8.26
CA ALA A 50 19.44 -1.78 8.05
C ALA A 50 17.90 -1.72 8.13
N VAL A 51 17.26 -2.62 7.39
CA VAL A 51 15.83 -2.98 7.55
C VAL A 51 15.74 -4.33 8.25
N VAL A 52 14.80 -4.47 9.20
CA VAL A 52 14.52 -5.70 9.95
C VAL A 52 13.12 -6.22 9.56
N PRO A 53 13.01 -7.10 8.55
CA PRO A 53 11.73 -7.42 7.91
C PRO A 53 10.64 -8.00 8.83
N PRO A 54 10.96 -8.89 9.81
CA PRO A 54 9.95 -9.38 10.75
C PRO A 54 9.35 -8.28 11.63
N VAL A 55 10.12 -7.23 11.97
CA VAL A 55 9.64 -6.11 12.79
C VAL A 55 8.78 -5.18 11.96
N LEU A 56 9.23 -4.81 10.75
CA LEU A 56 8.47 -3.97 9.81
C LEU A 56 7.12 -4.60 9.44
N ALA A 57 7.12 -5.88 9.03
CA ALA A 57 5.89 -6.58 8.70
C ALA A 57 4.94 -6.72 9.91
N SER A 58 5.48 -6.91 11.11
CA SER A 58 4.71 -6.95 12.36
C SER A 58 4.22 -5.59 12.84
N ALA A 59 4.86 -4.49 12.45
CA ALA A 59 4.36 -3.13 12.69
C ALA A 59 3.16 -2.85 11.78
N HIS A 60 3.33 -3.00 10.47
CA HIS A 60 2.25 -2.91 9.48
C HIS A 60 1.00 -3.72 9.88
N ALA A 61 1.18 -4.99 10.24
CA ALA A 61 0.07 -5.86 10.61
C ALA A 61 -0.58 -5.55 11.98
N ARG A 62 0.08 -4.78 12.85
CA ARG A 62 -0.49 -4.24 14.10
C ARG A 62 -1.24 -2.94 13.86
N THR A 63 -0.71 -2.02 13.06
CA THR A 63 -1.41 -0.76 12.72
C THR A 63 -2.69 -1.04 11.91
N LEU A 64 -2.63 -2.00 10.99
CA LEU A 64 -3.81 -2.55 10.30
C LEU A 64 -4.66 -3.50 11.17
N ALA A 65 -4.39 -3.64 12.47
CA ALA A 65 -5.20 -4.47 13.36
C ALA A 65 -6.34 -3.73 14.07
N THR A 66 -6.19 -2.43 14.29
CA THR A 66 -7.14 -1.56 15.00
C THR A 66 -7.80 -0.54 14.07
N THR A 67 -7.45 -0.56 12.78
CA THR A 67 -7.78 0.46 11.80
C THR A 67 -8.52 -0.18 10.63
N ASN A 68 -9.59 0.45 10.13
CA ASN A 68 -10.24 0.02 8.89
C ASN A 68 -9.39 0.47 7.67
N TYR A 69 -9.44 -0.27 6.56
CA TYR A 69 -8.67 0.06 5.35
C TYR A 69 -9.19 -0.62 4.09
N THR A 70 -8.84 -0.03 2.95
CA THR A 70 -9.00 -0.64 1.62
C THR A 70 -7.62 -1.02 1.08
N LEU A 71 -7.38 -2.30 0.83
CA LEU A 71 -6.12 -2.81 0.26
C LEU A 71 -6.36 -3.28 -1.17
N VAL A 72 -5.54 -2.79 -2.11
CA VAL A 72 -5.53 -3.20 -3.51
C VAL A 72 -4.19 -3.83 -3.83
N SER A 73 -4.16 -5.13 -4.12
CA SER A 73 -2.98 -5.83 -4.59
C SER A 73 -3.17 -6.38 -6.02
N ARG A 74 -2.08 -6.42 -6.79
CA ARG A 74 -2.08 -6.87 -8.18
C ARG A 74 -0.82 -7.66 -8.47
N GLN A 75 -0.94 -8.69 -9.30
CA GLN A 75 0.16 -9.44 -9.86
C GLN A 75 -0.02 -9.55 -11.38
N ARG A 76 1.06 -9.39 -12.14
CA ARG A 76 1.11 -9.66 -13.58
C ARG A 76 2.39 -10.42 -13.90
N VAL A 77 2.24 -11.56 -14.58
CA VAL A 77 3.32 -12.34 -15.20
C VAL A 77 3.23 -12.14 -16.70
N THR A 78 4.33 -11.72 -17.31
CA THR A 78 4.41 -11.34 -18.73
C THR A 78 5.56 -12.12 -19.38
N ASP A 79 5.39 -12.62 -20.60
CA ASP A 79 6.51 -13.22 -21.35
C ASP A 79 7.49 -12.16 -21.89
N SER A 80 8.57 -12.62 -22.55
CA SER A 80 9.56 -11.77 -23.24
C SER A 80 8.96 -10.87 -24.33
N ASN A 81 7.80 -11.24 -24.87
CA ASN A 81 7.16 -10.60 -26.02
C ASN A 81 6.08 -9.59 -25.60
N GLY A 82 5.84 -9.44 -24.28
CA GLY A 82 4.83 -8.54 -23.71
C GLY A 82 3.47 -9.17 -23.46
N THR A 83 3.26 -10.44 -23.82
CA THR A 83 2.01 -11.19 -23.62
C THR A 83 1.73 -11.40 -22.14
N VAL A 84 0.49 -11.15 -21.71
CA VAL A 84 0.08 -11.38 -20.33
C VAL A 84 -0.26 -12.86 -20.13
N LEU A 85 0.71 -13.62 -19.60
CA LEU A 85 0.50 -15.03 -19.23
C LEU A 85 -0.48 -15.16 -18.06
N ARG A 86 -0.38 -14.26 -17.07
CA ARG A 86 -1.30 -14.19 -15.93
C ARG A 86 -1.46 -12.76 -15.43
N ARG A 87 -2.68 -12.39 -15.05
CA ARG A 87 -3.00 -11.18 -14.30
C ARG A 87 -3.97 -11.51 -13.18
N SER A 88 -3.61 -11.15 -11.95
CA SER A 88 -4.44 -11.24 -10.76
C SER A 88 -4.67 -9.84 -10.18
N ASP A 89 -5.93 -9.44 -9.99
CA ASP A 89 -6.35 -8.21 -9.30
C ASP A 89 -7.11 -8.61 -8.02
N HIS A 90 -6.67 -8.07 -6.88
CA HIS A 90 -7.30 -8.22 -5.58
C HIS A 90 -7.72 -6.85 -5.07
N THR A 91 -8.93 -6.72 -4.53
CA THR A 91 -9.37 -5.54 -3.78
C THR A 91 -10.10 -6.01 -2.54
N ARG A 92 -9.74 -5.44 -1.39
CA ARG A 92 -10.26 -5.80 -0.07
C ARG A 92 -10.67 -4.55 0.70
N HIS A 93 -11.78 -4.65 1.41
CA HIS A 93 -12.27 -3.65 2.34
C HIS A 93 -12.41 -4.32 3.70
N VAL A 94 -11.67 -3.84 4.69
CA VAL A 94 -11.52 -4.47 6.01
C VAL A 94 -11.97 -3.47 7.07
N ALA A 95 -12.90 -3.87 7.94
CA ALA A 95 -13.30 -3.07 9.09
C ALA A 95 -12.29 -3.22 10.24
N ALA A 96 -12.28 -2.25 11.15
CA ALA A 96 -11.32 -2.17 12.26
C ALA A 96 -11.36 -3.36 13.24
N ASN A 97 -12.41 -4.20 13.18
CA ASN A 97 -12.58 -5.40 14.00
C ASN A 97 -11.91 -6.66 13.39
N LYS A 98 -11.35 -6.59 12.18
CA LYS A 98 -10.90 -7.71 11.32
C LYS A 98 -11.95 -8.78 10.96
N THR A 99 -13.01 -8.97 11.74
CA THR A 99 -14.04 -9.99 11.49
C THR A 99 -14.99 -9.61 10.37
N THR A 100 -15.25 -8.31 10.17
CA THR A 100 -16.10 -7.82 9.06
C THR A 100 -15.24 -7.36 7.90
N TYR A 101 -15.23 -8.12 6.80
CA TYR A 101 -14.49 -7.75 5.60
C TYR A 101 -15.15 -8.25 4.30
N ALA A 102 -14.84 -7.56 3.20
CA ALA A 102 -15.30 -7.88 1.86
C ALA A 102 -14.11 -7.87 0.89
N GLY A 103 -14.23 -8.60 -0.21
CA GLY A 103 -13.23 -8.52 -1.26
C GLY A 103 -13.67 -9.04 -2.61
N GLN A 104 -12.85 -8.70 -3.60
CA GLN A 104 -12.96 -9.15 -4.98
C GLN A 104 -11.61 -9.71 -5.40
N PHE A 105 -11.62 -10.94 -5.89
CA PHE A 105 -10.52 -11.57 -6.60
C PHE A 105 -10.92 -11.72 -8.08
N ARG A 106 -10.02 -11.30 -8.97
CA ARG A 106 -10.09 -11.51 -10.41
C ARG A 106 -8.76 -12.11 -10.84
N GLN A 107 -8.79 -13.17 -11.62
CA GLN A 107 -7.60 -13.70 -12.27
C GLN A 107 -7.92 -14.11 -13.68
N ASN A 108 -7.19 -13.54 -14.64
CA ASN A 108 -7.20 -13.95 -16.04
C ASN A 108 -5.82 -14.53 -16.35
N GLY A 109 -5.74 -15.62 -17.10
CA GLY A 109 -4.45 -16.19 -17.46
C GLY A 109 -4.56 -17.38 -18.40
N THR A 110 -3.47 -17.60 -19.14
CA THR A 110 -3.28 -18.69 -20.10
C THR A 110 -2.21 -19.67 -19.61
N GLU A 111 -1.63 -19.45 -18.42
CA GLU A 111 -0.37 -20.06 -18.01
C GLU A 111 -0.41 -21.58 -17.84
N LEU A 112 -1.61 -22.13 -17.58
CA LEU A 112 -1.89 -23.52 -17.19
C LEU A 112 -3.18 -24.06 -17.87
N ASN A 113 -3.55 -23.52 -19.04
CA ASN A 113 -4.87 -23.74 -19.67
C ASN A 113 -6.07 -23.47 -18.72
N THR A 114 -5.84 -22.62 -17.72
CA THR A 114 -6.77 -22.30 -16.63
C THR A 114 -7.88 -21.34 -17.09
N PHE A 115 -8.85 -21.06 -16.23
CA PHE A 115 -10.01 -20.23 -16.54
C PHE A 115 -9.96 -18.89 -15.80
N THR A 116 -10.62 -17.89 -16.37
CA THR A 116 -10.90 -16.62 -15.69
C THR A 116 -11.59 -16.91 -14.35
N THR A 117 -10.86 -16.73 -13.26
CA THR A 117 -11.36 -16.96 -11.91
C THR A 117 -11.92 -15.65 -11.36
N ARG A 118 -13.23 -15.62 -11.14
CA ARG A 118 -13.93 -14.49 -10.54
C ARG A 118 -14.52 -14.93 -9.21
N ILE A 119 -14.08 -14.32 -8.11
CA ILE A 119 -14.66 -14.53 -6.78
C ILE A 119 -14.93 -13.18 -6.14
N ASP A 120 -16.16 -12.96 -5.67
CA ASP A 120 -16.49 -11.93 -4.68
C ASP A 120 -16.81 -12.62 -3.36
N TYR A 121 -16.38 -12.05 -2.25
CA TYR A 121 -16.67 -12.58 -0.91
C TYR A 121 -16.99 -11.47 0.09
N TRP A 122 -17.72 -11.86 1.13
CA TRP A 122 -18.04 -11.03 2.29
C TRP A 122 -18.15 -11.91 3.53
N THR A 123 -17.73 -11.39 4.68
CA THR A 123 -17.93 -12.02 5.98
C THR A 123 -18.16 -10.97 7.07
N ASN A 124 -18.82 -11.40 8.15
CA ASN A 124 -19.05 -10.68 9.39
C ASN A 124 -18.45 -11.39 10.61
N GLY A 125 -17.58 -12.40 10.40
CA GLY A 125 -17.02 -13.26 11.44
C GLY A 125 -17.89 -14.44 11.86
N SER A 126 -19.19 -14.45 11.51
CA SER A 126 -20.08 -15.60 11.77
C SER A 126 -20.33 -16.44 10.53
N ILE A 127 -20.56 -15.80 9.39
CA ILE A 127 -20.70 -16.48 8.09
C ILE A 127 -19.71 -15.93 7.07
N VAL A 128 -19.33 -16.80 6.13
CA VAL A 128 -18.72 -16.43 4.86
C VAL A 128 -19.80 -16.54 3.79
N ALA A 129 -19.90 -15.53 2.94
CA ALA A 129 -20.64 -15.59 1.69
C ALA A 129 -19.66 -15.42 0.53
N ALA A 130 -19.81 -16.23 -0.52
CA ALA A 130 -19.03 -16.12 -1.75
C ALA A 130 -19.94 -16.19 -2.98
N ARG A 131 -19.58 -15.41 -4.00
CA ARG A 131 -20.15 -15.43 -5.34
C ARG A 131 -19.03 -15.67 -6.34
N TYR A 132 -19.12 -16.71 -7.15
CA TYR A 132 -18.08 -17.06 -8.11
C TYR A 132 -18.64 -17.69 -9.38
N ASP A 133 -17.90 -17.59 -10.48
CA ASP A 133 -18.33 -18.11 -11.78
C ASP A 133 -17.80 -19.54 -11.97
N GLU A 134 -18.69 -20.53 -12.11
CA GLU A 134 -18.34 -21.96 -12.26
C GLU A 134 -18.69 -22.42 -13.70
N ARG A 135 -17.76 -23.12 -14.37
CA ARG A 135 -17.73 -23.28 -15.84
C ARG A 135 -19.04 -23.72 -16.50
N SER A 136 -19.77 -24.65 -15.87
CA SER A 136 -20.97 -25.29 -16.43
C SER A 136 -22.29 -24.76 -15.85
N ASN A 137 -22.25 -24.18 -14.64
CA ASN A 137 -23.43 -23.98 -13.80
C ASN A 137 -23.78 -22.49 -13.60
N GLY A 138 -23.03 -21.58 -14.23
CA GLY A 138 -23.21 -20.13 -14.09
C GLY A 138 -22.71 -19.57 -12.74
N PRO A 139 -23.11 -18.33 -12.39
CA PRO A 139 -22.60 -17.62 -11.21
C PRO A 139 -23.18 -18.19 -9.90
N GLN A 140 -22.41 -19.07 -9.26
CA GLN A 140 -22.71 -19.65 -7.96
C GLN A 140 -22.74 -18.58 -6.86
N ARG A 141 -23.60 -18.79 -5.86
CA ARG A 141 -23.79 -17.90 -4.70
C ARG A 141 -24.03 -18.75 -3.46
N VAL A 142 -23.00 -18.93 -2.65
CA VAL A 142 -23.00 -19.86 -1.52
C VAL A 142 -22.60 -19.16 -0.23
N LYS A 143 -23.11 -19.67 0.90
CA LYS A 143 -22.70 -19.26 2.25
C LYS A 143 -22.40 -20.46 3.14
N TRP A 144 -21.51 -20.27 4.11
CA TRP A 144 -21.17 -21.26 5.13
C TRP A 144 -20.75 -20.55 6.43
N THR A 145 -20.77 -21.26 7.57
CA THR A 145 -20.27 -20.73 8.84
C THR A 145 -18.76 -20.54 8.77
N VAL A 146 -18.22 -19.49 9.40
CA VAL A 146 -16.77 -19.29 9.52
C VAL A 146 -16.14 -20.49 10.25
N ARG A 147 -15.05 -21.02 9.68
CA ARG A 147 -14.05 -21.84 10.34
C ARG A 147 -12.72 -21.07 10.25
N ASP A 148 -11.90 -21.14 11.30
CA ASP A 148 -10.57 -20.51 11.38
C ASP A 148 -10.57 -19.00 11.01
N ASP A 149 -9.54 -18.51 10.32
CA ASP A 149 -9.39 -17.09 9.89
C ASP A 149 -10.45 -16.60 8.87
N GLY A 150 -11.42 -17.45 8.50
CA GLY A 150 -12.35 -17.21 7.40
C GLY A 150 -11.67 -17.32 6.02
N PRO A 151 -12.21 -16.67 4.97
CA PRO A 151 -11.75 -16.89 3.60
C PRO A 151 -10.34 -16.34 3.27
N VAL A 152 -9.68 -15.61 4.18
CA VAL A 152 -8.43 -14.89 3.89
C VAL A 152 -7.45 -14.88 5.08
N SER A 153 -6.52 -15.84 5.12
CA SER A 153 -5.54 -16.03 6.23
C SER A 153 -4.40 -14.99 6.33
N ASP A 154 -4.46 -13.88 5.57
CA ASP A 154 -3.61 -12.71 5.78
C ASP A 154 -4.27 -11.46 5.19
N LEU A 155 -5.11 -10.80 5.99
CA LEU A 155 -5.82 -9.57 5.60
C LEU A 155 -4.87 -8.42 5.20
N SER A 156 -3.67 -8.42 5.76
CA SER A 156 -2.67 -7.34 5.68
C SER A 156 -1.62 -7.48 4.58
N GLU A 157 -1.48 -8.62 3.91
CA GLU A 157 -0.27 -8.96 3.11
C GLU A 157 1.03 -9.01 3.96
N ARG A 158 0.94 -9.28 5.27
CA ARG A 158 2.08 -9.36 6.19
C ARG A 158 3.16 -10.32 5.69
N ARG A 159 2.74 -11.49 5.19
CA ARG A 159 3.64 -12.53 4.65
C ARG A 159 4.35 -12.05 3.37
N MET A 160 3.67 -11.30 2.51
CA MET A 160 4.24 -10.70 1.30
C MET A 160 5.32 -9.67 1.67
N ILE A 161 5.01 -8.73 2.59
CA ILE A 161 5.94 -7.70 3.05
C ILE A 161 7.16 -8.32 3.72
N ARG A 162 6.95 -9.32 4.60
CA ARG A 162 8.04 -10.05 5.24
C ARG A 162 8.93 -10.76 4.22
N GLY A 163 8.35 -11.58 3.34
CA GLY A 163 9.13 -12.37 2.37
C GLY A 163 9.91 -11.51 1.39
N ILE A 164 9.38 -10.35 0.99
CA ILE A 164 10.11 -9.39 0.13
C ILE A 164 11.30 -8.80 0.88
N GLY A 165 11.16 -8.41 2.16
CA GLY A 165 12.28 -7.88 2.94
C GLY A 165 13.29 -8.94 3.37
N GLU A 166 12.88 -10.20 3.56
CA GLU A 166 13.83 -11.31 3.81
C GLU A 166 14.57 -11.72 2.54
N ALA A 167 13.95 -11.58 1.36
CA ALA A 167 14.55 -11.93 0.08
C ALA A 167 15.51 -10.87 -0.48
N VAL A 168 15.25 -9.59 -0.24
CA VAL A 168 15.88 -8.47 -0.96
C VAL A 168 16.68 -7.58 -0.01
N ASP A 169 17.86 -7.19 -0.46
CA ASP A 169 18.72 -6.18 0.16
C ASP A 169 17.98 -4.82 0.12
N LEU A 170 17.43 -4.38 1.25
CA LEU A 170 16.62 -3.16 1.37
C LEU A 170 17.37 -2.05 2.12
N SER A 171 17.51 -0.89 1.46
CA SER A 171 18.06 0.33 2.04
C SER A 171 17.06 1.49 2.01
N VAL A 172 17.28 2.49 2.85
CA VAL A 172 16.54 3.77 2.82
C VAL A 172 17.03 4.60 1.63
N ALA A 173 16.10 5.14 0.84
CA ALA A 173 16.41 5.98 -0.32
C ALA A 173 15.90 7.42 -0.21
N ASP A 174 15.01 7.70 0.74
CA ASP A 174 14.29 8.97 0.93
C ASP A 174 13.59 8.95 2.30
N ARG A 175 13.56 10.08 3.01
CA ARG A 175 13.06 10.23 4.39
C ARG A 175 12.36 11.58 4.53
N SER A 176 11.14 11.55 5.05
CA SER A 176 10.23 12.70 5.16
C SER A 176 9.35 12.59 6.41
N ASP A 177 8.62 13.64 6.75
CA ASP A 177 7.61 13.64 7.83
C ASP A 177 6.53 12.56 7.61
N GLY A 178 6.28 12.17 6.36
CA GLY A 178 5.36 11.09 5.98
C GLY A 178 5.94 9.68 6.17
N GLY A 179 7.18 9.55 6.62
CA GLY A 179 7.94 8.31 6.71
C GLY A 179 9.00 8.16 5.61
N VAL A 180 9.37 6.92 5.29
CA VAL A 180 10.53 6.59 4.43
C VAL A 180 10.14 5.88 3.14
N VAL A 181 11.03 5.94 2.16
CA VAL A 181 11.05 5.05 1.00
C VAL A 181 12.16 4.02 1.19
N LEU A 182 11.82 2.74 1.08
CA LEU A 182 12.80 1.67 0.98
C LEU A 182 12.94 1.23 -0.48
N VAL A 183 14.16 0.91 -0.91
CA VAL A 183 14.45 0.35 -2.24
C VAL A 183 15.35 -0.88 -2.12
N GLY A 184 15.36 -1.72 -3.15
CA GLY A 184 16.30 -2.83 -3.26
C GLY A 184 16.41 -3.38 -4.67
N THR A 185 17.60 -3.80 -5.07
CA THR A 185 17.92 -4.31 -6.42
C THR A 185 18.74 -5.60 -6.43
N ARG A 186 19.06 -6.13 -5.24
CA ARG A 186 19.89 -7.33 -5.05
C ARG A 186 19.14 -8.34 -4.18
N PHE A 187 19.17 -9.62 -4.54
CA PHE A 187 18.68 -10.70 -3.67
C PHE A 187 19.71 -11.04 -2.59
N THR A 188 19.24 -11.28 -1.37
CA THR A 188 19.97 -11.87 -0.25
C THR A 188 19.63 -13.35 -0.07
N ASP A 189 18.34 -13.69 -0.13
CA ASP A 189 17.80 -15.05 0.01
C ASP A 189 16.58 -15.21 -0.93
N PRO A 190 16.77 -15.49 -2.23
CA PRO A 190 15.70 -15.45 -3.23
C PRO A 190 14.55 -16.41 -2.94
N ASP A 191 14.79 -17.49 -2.20
CA ASP A 191 13.80 -18.51 -1.84
C ASP A 191 12.79 -18.03 -0.78
N ARG A 192 13.03 -16.87 -0.14
CA ARG A 192 12.04 -16.18 0.72
C ARG A 192 10.93 -15.51 -0.09
N LEU A 193 11.10 -15.34 -1.39
CA LEU A 193 10.17 -14.61 -2.23
C LEU A 193 8.97 -15.49 -2.62
N SER A 194 7.76 -15.03 -2.30
CA SER A 194 6.53 -15.71 -2.72
C SER A 194 6.29 -15.56 -4.22
N THR A 195 6.77 -16.53 -5.01
CA THR A 195 6.59 -16.59 -6.46
C THR A 195 5.20 -17.17 -6.86
N PRO A 196 4.72 -16.88 -8.08
CA PRO A 196 3.65 -17.66 -8.70
C PRO A 196 4.03 -19.15 -8.86
N LEU A 197 3.11 -20.08 -8.57
CA LEU A 197 3.32 -21.56 -8.57
C LEU A 197 3.83 -22.19 -9.89
N PHE A 198 3.95 -21.42 -10.96
CA PHE A 198 4.36 -21.86 -12.30
C PHE A 198 5.61 -21.12 -12.79
N VAL A 199 6.31 -20.40 -11.90
CA VAL A 199 7.58 -19.74 -12.21
C VAL A 199 8.65 -20.00 -11.14
N SER A 200 9.90 -20.11 -11.57
CA SER A 200 11.07 -20.46 -10.75
C SER A 200 12.24 -19.49 -10.99
N ALA A 201 13.38 -19.71 -10.31
CA ALA A 201 14.65 -19.00 -10.53
C ALA A 201 14.56 -17.45 -10.59
N PRO A 202 14.00 -16.79 -9.54
CA PRO A 202 13.83 -15.34 -9.54
C PRO A 202 15.19 -14.61 -9.55
N ARG A 203 15.32 -13.61 -10.43
CA ARG A 203 16.52 -12.78 -10.64
C ARG A 203 16.15 -11.34 -11.00
N ASN A 204 17.15 -10.47 -11.16
CA ASN A 204 16.98 -9.09 -11.68
C ASN A 204 15.87 -8.30 -10.97
N VAL A 205 15.93 -8.33 -9.64
CA VAL A 205 14.90 -7.77 -8.75
C VAL A 205 14.95 -6.24 -8.70
N SER A 206 13.79 -5.63 -8.52
CA SER A 206 13.64 -4.21 -8.20
C SER A 206 12.43 -4.05 -7.28
N VAL A 207 12.68 -3.50 -6.09
CA VAL A 207 11.69 -3.24 -5.04
C VAL A 207 11.66 -1.75 -4.73
N ARG A 208 10.45 -1.21 -4.49
CA ARG A 208 10.24 0.07 -3.82
C ARG A 208 9.04 0.01 -2.90
N LEU A 209 9.24 0.30 -1.61
CA LEU A 209 8.19 0.47 -0.60
C LEU A 209 8.04 1.95 -0.23
N ARG A 210 6.85 2.33 0.25
CA ARG A 210 6.63 3.54 1.06
C ARG A 210 6.12 3.10 2.42
N VAL A 211 6.82 3.49 3.49
CA VAL A 211 6.56 3.06 4.86
C VAL A 211 6.29 4.30 5.72
N SER A 212 5.07 4.40 6.23
CA SER A 212 4.66 5.45 7.17
C SER A 212 5.38 5.31 8.52
N HIS A 213 5.46 6.38 9.32
CA HIS A 213 6.18 6.39 10.61
C HIS A 213 5.70 5.28 11.58
N ASP A 214 4.42 4.88 11.52
CA ASP A 214 3.83 3.77 12.27
C ASP A 214 4.21 2.36 11.77
N GLY A 215 5.07 2.25 10.76
CA GLY A 215 5.47 1.00 10.11
C GLY A 215 4.53 0.53 9.00
N THR A 216 3.49 1.29 8.64
CA THR A 216 2.52 0.89 7.61
C THR A 216 3.11 1.01 6.21
N VAL A 217 3.29 -0.11 5.53
CA VAL A 217 3.56 -0.15 4.08
C VAL A 217 2.34 0.34 3.30
N SER A 218 2.34 1.63 2.92
CA SER A 218 1.22 2.28 2.23
C SER A 218 1.21 2.01 0.72
N ALA A 219 2.39 1.75 0.14
CA ALA A 219 2.54 1.28 -1.23
C ALA A 219 3.78 0.40 -1.38
N LEU A 220 3.70 -0.61 -2.24
CA LEU A 220 4.81 -1.47 -2.63
C LEU A 220 4.74 -1.76 -4.14
N ARG A 221 5.91 -1.76 -4.78
CA ARG A 221 6.13 -2.28 -6.13
C ARG A 221 7.31 -3.24 -6.09
N LEU A 222 7.11 -4.45 -6.57
CA LEU A 222 8.14 -5.46 -6.82
C LEU A 222 8.13 -5.79 -8.31
N ALA A 223 9.29 -5.99 -8.90
CA ALA A 223 9.45 -6.60 -10.22
C ALA A 223 10.70 -7.49 -10.24
N PHE A 224 10.63 -8.65 -10.87
CA PHE A 224 11.75 -9.59 -11.03
C PHE A 224 11.57 -10.39 -12.32
N ASP A 225 12.67 -10.90 -12.87
CA ASP A 225 12.63 -11.90 -13.94
C ASP A 225 12.62 -13.29 -13.32
N ALA A 226 11.95 -14.24 -13.97
CA ALA A 226 11.82 -15.62 -13.54
C ALA A 226 11.77 -16.54 -14.77
N GLU A 227 11.79 -17.85 -14.55
CA GLU A 227 11.66 -18.88 -15.58
C GLU A 227 10.31 -19.58 -15.52
N ARG A 228 9.79 -19.98 -16.68
CA ARG A 228 8.60 -20.81 -16.86
C ARG A 228 8.84 -21.71 -18.07
N SER A 229 9.07 -23.00 -17.86
CA SER A 229 9.29 -23.98 -18.94
C SER A 229 10.33 -23.47 -19.95
N ASP A 230 11.52 -23.14 -19.44
CA ASP A 230 12.68 -22.60 -20.17
C ASP A 230 12.48 -21.22 -20.84
N GLN A 231 11.30 -20.61 -20.72
CA GLN A 231 11.02 -19.24 -21.15
C GLN A 231 11.26 -18.24 -20.02
N GLN A 232 11.85 -17.08 -20.35
CA GLN A 232 11.97 -15.97 -19.40
C GLN A 232 10.66 -15.19 -19.30
N VAL A 233 10.27 -14.85 -18.07
CA VAL A 233 9.05 -14.10 -17.77
C VAL A 233 9.32 -12.96 -16.77
N ARG A 234 8.73 -11.78 -17.00
CA ARG A 234 8.75 -10.67 -16.03
C ARG A 234 7.56 -10.81 -15.08
N VAL A 235 7.83 -11.03 -13.80
CA VAL A 235 6.84 -10.93 -12.74
C VAL A 235 6.83 -9.50 -12.21
N THR A 236 5.62 -8.96 -12.02
CA THR A 236 5.41 -7.68 -11.34
C THR A 236 4.32 -7.84 -10.29
N GLN A 237 4.57 -7.32 -9.09
CA GLN A 237 3.61 -7.26 -8.00
C GLN A 237 3.47 -5.81 -7.52
N TYR A 238 2.25 -5.44 -7.13
CA TYR A 238 1.90 -4.11 -6.66
C TYR A 238 0.92 -4.23 -5.49
N LEU A 239 1.11 -3.40 -4.47
CA LEU A 239 0.21 -3.26 -3.34
C LEU A 239 0.03 -1.76 -3.09
N ARG A 240 -1.21 -1.34 -2.86
CA ARG A 240 -1.51 0.00 -2.35
C ARG A 240 -2.64 -0.02 -1.34
N LEU A 241 -2.34 0.53 -0.17
CA LEU A 241 -3.31 0.84 0.87
C LEU A 241 -4.04 2.15 0.53
N ARG A 242 -5.32 2.23 0.90
CA ARG A 242 -6.22 3.37 0.65
C ARG A 242 -7.23 3.48 1.78
N ASN A 243 -7.82 4.67 1.92
CA ASN A 243 -8.99 4.92 2.79
C ASN A 243 -8.79 4.38 4.21
N VAL A 244 -7.59 4.59 4.77
CA VAL A 244 -7.22 4.17 6.11
C VAL A 244 -8.01 5.01 7.12
N GLY A 245 -8.70 4.38 8.05
CA GLY A 245 -9.61 5.03 9.00
C GLY A 245 -10.99 5.41 8.41
N SER A 246 -11.14 5.48 7.09
CA SER A 246 -12.37 5.89 6.38
C SER A 246 -13.05 4.80 5.52
N THR A 247 -12.57 3.55 5.55
CA THR A 247 -13.19 2.41 4.85
C THR A 247 -14.37 1.85 5.61
N THR A 248 -15.54 1.82 4.95
CA THR A 248 -16.73 1.11 5.41
C THR A 248 -16.86 -0.25 4.71
N VAL A 249 -17.41 -1.25 5.42
CA VAL A 249 -17.72 -2.57 4.87
C VAL A 249 -19.21 -2.82 5.03
N THR A 250 -19.96 -2.77 3.92
CA THR A 250 -21.40 -3.04 3.89
C THR A 250 -21.66 -4.45 3.37
N GLN A 251 -22.76 -5.08 3.81
CA GLN A 251 -23.18 -6.38 3.30
C GLN A 251 -23.66 -6.25 1.84
N PRO A 252 -23.06 -6.96 0.87
CA PRO A 252 -23.50 -6.86 -0.52
C PRO A 252 -24.92 -7.42 -0.73
N LYS A 253 -25.72 -6.75 -1.56
CA LYS A 253 -27.11 -7.16 -1.89
C LYS A 253 -27.25 -8.60 -2.44
N TRP A 254 -26.18 -9.22 -2.92
CA TRP A 254 -26.23 -10.61 -3.39
C TRP A 254 -26.16 -11.65 -2.26
N VAL A 255 -25.74 -11.27 -1.04
CA VAL A 255 -25.59 -12.19 0.11
C VAL A 255 -26.93 -12.73 0.59
N THR A 256 -28.02 -11.98 0.47
CA THR A 256 -29.39 -12.46 0.77
C THR A 256 -29.82 -13.60 -0.17
N ASN A 257 -29.23 -13.67 -1.36
CA ASN A 257 -29.57 -14.64 -2.41
C ASN A 257 -28.41 -15.65 -2.54
N THR A 258 -28.05 -16.27 -1.41
CA THR A 258 -27.04 -17.34 -1.31
C THR A 258 -27.66 -18.64 -0.78
N THR A 259 -27.32 -19.76 -1.40
CA THR A 259 -27.65 -21.09 -0.88
C THR A 259 -26.70 -21.47 0.26
N GLN A 260 -27.15 -22.30 1.20
CA GLN A 260 -26.24 -22.89 2.18
C GLN A 260 -25.35 -23.92 1.48
N ARG A 261 -24.03 -23.81 1.63
CA ARG A 261 -23.11 -24.85 1.20
C ARG A 261 -23.14 -25.98 2.22
N SER A 262 -23.55 -27.17 1.78
CA SER A 262 -23.27 -28.39 2.54
C SER A 262 -21.76 -28.57 2.63
N LEU A 263 -21.22 -28.48 3.84
CA LEU A 263 -19.86 -28.91 4.14
C LEU A 263 -19.94 -30.42 4.36
N GLN A 264 -19.28 -31.21 3.52
CA GLN A 264 -18.92 -32.57 3.91
C GLN A 264 -17.87 -32.46 5.03
N GLU A 265 -17.90 -33.41 5.95
CA GLU A 265 -17.05 -33.44 7.15
C GLU A 265 -15.64 -33.96 6.83
#